data_AF-A0A6I7XFZ4-F1
#
_entry.id   AF-A0A6I7XFZ4-F1
#
_cell.length_a   1.000
_cell.length_b   1.000
_cell.length_c   1.000
_cell.angle_alpha   90.00
_cell.angle_beta   90.00
_cell.angle_gamma   90.00
#
_symmetry.space_group_name_H-M   'P 1'
#
loop_
_entity.id
_entity.type
_entity.pdbx_description
1 polymer ?
#
loop_
_entity_poly.entity_id
_entity_poly.type
_entity_poly.pdbx_seq_one_letter_code
_entity_poly.pdbx_strand_id
1 'polypeptide(L)'
;MPAFRDFNFKLLVIEKLMYDDETLTPAFRIADCLKAKGIDDPQTYAYDNDLAFTVLDEARTHFEALEISPELLATVETLDLDGGLQVYQECSPVWDGEDDLYDVRSLDDLDLLPNLRLISGVDDCGMGAAFDPDILASRGIATD
;
A
#
# COMPACT_ATOMS: atom_id res chain seq x y z
N MET A 1 -7.76 14.15 -12.01
CA MET A 1 -7.85 13.03 -11.05
C MET A 1 -6.68 13.17 -10.09
N PRO A 2 -6.87 12.84 -8.80
CA PRO A 2 -5.77 12.88 -7.85
C PRO A 2 -4.66 11.94 -8.33
N ALA A 3 -3.42 12.41 -8.29
CA ALA A 3 -2.26 11.67 -8.75
C ALA A 3 -1.31 11.50 -7.56
N PHE A 4 -1.11 10.25 -7.16
CA PHE A 4 -0.15 9.90 -6.12
C PHE A 4 1.27 10.13 -6.63
N ARG A 5 2.11 10.75 -5.80
CA ARG A 5 3.53 10.97 -6.07
C ARG A 5 4.38 9.80 -5.59
N ASP A 6 3.95 9.16 -4.50
CA ASP A 6 4.60 8.02 -3.91
C ASP A 6 3.74 6.75 -4.11
N PHE A 7 4.33 5.74 -4.73
CA PHE A 7 3.66 4.47 -4.98
C PHE A 7 3.34 3.73 -3.68
N ASN A 8 4.25 3.74 -2.71
CA ASN A 8 4.07 3.03 -1.45
C ASN A 8 3.00 3.72 -0.59
N PHE A 9 2.92 5.05 -0.64
CA PHE A 9 1.81 5.78 -0.02
C PHE A 9 0.46 5.39 -0.65
N LYS A 10 0.42 5.26 -1.98
CA LYS A 10 -0.79 4.79 -2.68
C LYS A 10 -1.19 3.39 -2.22
N LEU A 11 -0.25 2.48 -1.99
CA LEU A 11 -0.54 1.14 -1.50
C LEU A 11 -1.21 1.15 -0.12
N LEU A 12 -0.79 2.02 0.81
CA LEU A 12 -1.45 2.16 2.12
C LEU A 12 -2.92 2.57 1.99
N VAL A 13 -3.20 3.49 1.07
CA VAL A 13 -4.57 3.93 0.79
C VAL A 13 -5.39 2.81 0.15
N ILE A 14 -4.77 2.05 -0.75
CA ILE A 14 -5.41 0.87 -1.37
C ILE A 14 -5.68 -0.19 -0.32
N GLU A 15 -4.75 -0.47 0.59
CA GLU A 15 -4.97 -1.39 1.71
C GLU A 15 -6.25 -1.05 2.45
N LYS A 16 -6.31 0.20 2.92
CA LYS A 16 -7.44 0.70 3.68
C LYS A 16 -8.76 0.60 2.91
N LEU A 17 -8.79 1.05 1.66
CA LEU A 17 -10.04 1.11 0.89
C LEU A 17 -10.48 -0.23 0.32
N MET A 18 -9.53 -1.08 -0.11
CA MET A 18 -9.80 -2.31 -0.85
C MET A 18 -9.91 -3.53 0.06
N TYR A 19 -9.01 -3.66 1.05
CA TYR A 19 -8.91 -4.86 1.88
C TYR A 19 -9.53 -4.68 3.27
N ASP A 20 -9.41 -3.50 3.89
CA ASP A 20 -10.04 -3.26 5.21
C ASP A 20 -11.51 -2.82 5.08
N ASP A 21 -11.76 -1.73 4.35
CA ASP A 21 -13.09 -1.11 4.27
C ASP A 21 -13.95 -1.74 3.15
N GLU A 22 -13.35 -2.52 2.25
CA GLU A 22 -13.98 -3.18 1.09
C GLU A 22 -14.83 -2.22 0.21
N THR A 23 -14.47 -0.92 0.17
CA THR A 23 -15.16 0.10 -0.62
C THR A 23 -14.61 0.21 -2.05
N LEU A 24 -13.33 -0.08 -2.23
CA LEU A 24 -12.66 -0.11 -3.54
C LEU A 24 -12.74 -1.53 -4.11
N THR A 25 -13.74 -1.79 -4.94
CA THR A 25 -14.02 -3.12 -5.48
C THR A 25 -13.94 -3.16 -7.01
N PRO A 26 -13.63 -4.33 -7.62
CA PRO A 26 -13.29 -5.60 -6.97
C PRO A 26 -11.88 -5.58 -6.34
N ALA A 27 -11.67 -6.43 -5.33
CA ALA A 27 -10.36 -6.60 -4.71
C ALA A 27 -9.37 -7.24 -5.69
N PHE A 28 -8.17 -6.66 -5.80
CA PHE A 28 -7.11 -7.22 -6.62
C PHE A 28 -6.55 -8.49 -5.96
N ARG A 29 -6.30 -9.51 -6.79
CA ARG A 29 -5.68 -10.77 -6.38
C ARG A 29 -4.60 -11.16 -7.36
N ILE A 30 -3.35 -11.17 -6.92
CA ILE A 30 -2.23 -11.57 -7.77
C ILE A 30 -2.32 -13.04 -8.20
N ALA A 31 -2.89 -13.87 -7.31
CA ALA A 31 -3.17 -15.26 -7.61
C ALA A 31 -4.06 -15.43 -8.84
N ASP A 32 -5.10 -14.60 -9.02
CA ASP A 32 -5.96 -14.67 -10.19
C ASP A 32 -5.23 -14.26 -11.47
N CYS A 33 -4.36 -13.24 -11.38
CA CYS A 33 -3.53 -12.80 -12.50
C CYS A 33 -2.55 -13.90 -12.96
N LEU A 34 -1.87 -14.53 -12.01
CA LEU A 34 -0.92 -15.62 -12.27
C LEU A 34 -1.62 -16.89 -12.75
N LYS A 35 -2.79 -17.21 -12.18
CA LYS A 35 -3.61 -18.35 -12.61
C LYS A 35 -4.06 -18.21 -14.07
N ALA A 36 -4.40 -17.00 -14.50
CA ALA A 36 -4.70 -16.72 -15.91
C ALA A 36 -3.51 -17.00 -16.86
N LYS A 37 -2.28 -17.02 -16.33
CA LYS A 37 -1.05 -17.39 -17.04
C LYS A 37 -0.67 -18.86 -16.87
N GLY A 38 -1.47 -19.65 -16.15
CA GLY A 38 -1.21 -21.06 -15.87
C GLY A 38 -0.24 -21.30 -14.70
N ILE A 39 -0.09 -20.31 -13.81
CA ILE A 39 0.72 -20.39 -12.59
C ILE A 39 -0.22 -20.51 -11.41
N ASP A 40 -0.21 -21.65 -10.72
CA ASP A 40 -1.13 -21.94 -9.61
C ASP A 40 -0.60 -21.49 -8.23
N ASP A 41 0.72 -21.30 -8.10
CA ASP A 41 1.38 -20.92 -6.84
C ASP A 41 2.22 -19.65 -7.01
N PRO A 42 1.72 -18.49 -6.56
CA PRO A 42 2.45 -17.22 -6.59
C PRO A 42 3.76 -17.24 -5.82
N GLN A 43 3.85 -17.97 -4.71
CA GLN A 43 5.05 -17.97 -3.88
C GLN A 43 6.16 -18.78 -4.54
N THR A 44 5.84 -19.99 -4.99
CA THR A 44 6.79 -20.81 -5.76
C THR A 44 7.23 -20.09 -7.02
N TYR A 45 6.32 -19.42 -7.72
CA TYR A 45 6.67 -18.61 -8.88
C TYR A 45 7.65 -17.49 -8.54
N ALA A 46 7.41 -16.75 -7.46
CA ALA A 46 8.30 -15.67 -7.03
C ALA A 46 9.70 -16.20 -6.70
N TYR A 47 9.80 -17.32 -5.97
CA TYR A 47 11.09 -17.95 -5.65
C TYR A 47 11.82 -18.48 -6.89
N ASP A 48 11.13 -19.24 -7.75
CA ASP A 48 11.74 -19.89 -8.93
C ASP A 48 12.24 -18.89 -9.98
N ASN A 49 11.79 -17.63 -9.90
CA ASN A 49 12.13 -16.56 -10.84
C ASN A 49 12.93 -15.42 -10.21
N ASP A 50 13.47 -15.60 -8.99
CA ASP A 50 14.25 -14.59 -8.26
C ASP A 50 13.48 -13.26 -8.01
N LEU A 51 12.16 -13.33 -7.81
CA LEU A 51 11.26 -12.18 -7.60
C LEU A 51 10.89 -11.97 -6.13
N ALA A 52 11.62 -12.59 -5.19
CA ALA A 52 11.19 -12.68 -3.81
C ALA A 52 11.06 -11.34 -3.06
N PHE A 53 11.91 -10.38 -3.43
CA PHE A 53 11.93 -9.03 -2.84
C PHE A 53 11.63 -7.99 -3.92
N THR A 54 10.66 -8.29 -4.78
CA THR A 54 10.32 -7.45 -5.93
C THR A 54 8.82 -7.41 -6.12
N VAL A 55 8.29 -6.22 -6.39
CA VAL A 55 6.90 -6.06 -6.78
C VAL A 55 6.69 -6.68 -8.16
N LEU A 56 5.78 -7.66 -8.25
CA LEU A 56 5.40 -8.30 -9.50
C LEU A 56 4.79 -7.28 -10.48
N ASP A 57 5.17 -7.39 -11.75
CA ASP A 57 4.78 -6.43 -12.80
C ASP A 57 3.26 -6.32 -12.96
N GLU A 58 2.52 -7.42 -12.74
CA GLU A 58 1.06 -7.44 -12.79
C GLU A 58 0.44 -6.55 -11.71
N ALA A 59 0.93 -6.68 -10.46
CA ALA A 59 0.46 -5.88 -9.34
C ALA A 59 0.88 -4.41 -9.51
N ARG A 60 2.14 -4.17 -9.89
CA ARG A 60 2.64 -2.82 -10.18
C ARG A 60 1.79 -2.12 -11.22
N THR A 61 1.60 -2.77 -12.38
CA THR A 61 0.83 -2.19 -13.48
C THR A 61 -0.62 -1.92 -13.08
N HIS A 62 -1.23 -2.84 -12.33
CA HIS A 62 -2.60 -2.67 -11.87
C HIS A 62 -2.73 -1.49 -10.91
N PHE A 63 -1.92 -1.45 -9.85
CA PHE A 63 -2.01 -0.41 -8.84
C PHE A 63 -1.53 0.96 -9.32
N GLU A 64 -0.58 1.04 -10.24
CA GLU A 64 -0.21 2.31 -10.89
C GLU A 64 -1.38 2.88 -11.70
N ALA A 65 -2.07 2.03 -12.48
CA ALA A 65 -3.22 2.42 -13.30
C ALA A 65 -4.53 2.61 -12.51
N LEU A 66 -4.63 2.10 -11.29
CA LEU A 66 -5.84 2.18 -10.48
C LEU A 66 -6.14 3.63 -10.08
N GLU A 67 -7.24 4.17 -10.57
CA GLU A 67 -7.70 5.51 -10.22
C GLU A 67 -8.65 5.43 -9.02
N ILE A 68 -8.36 6.24 -7.99
CA ILE A 68 -9.19 6.33 -6.79
C ILE A 68 -9.90 7.68 -6.82
N SER A 69 -11.22 7.67 -6.62
CA SER A 69 -12.01 8.89 -6.68
C SER A 69 -11.76 9.77 -5.44
N PRO A 70 -11.83 11.11 -5.56
CA PRO A 70 -11.70 12.00 -4.40
C PRO A 70 -12.71 11.71 -3.28
N GLU A 71 -13.89 11.19 -3.63
CA GLU A 71 -14.93 10.83 -2.67
C GLU A 71 -14.50 9.63 -1.82
N LEU A 72 -13.85 8.62 -2.40
CA LEU A 72 -13.27 7.49 -1.66
C LEU A 72 -12.05 7.93 -0.84
N LEU A 73 -11.20 8.79 -1.40
CA LEU A 73 -10.06 9.32 -0.64
C LEU A 73 -10.49 10.11 0.60
N ALA A 74 -11.63 10.81 0.52
CA ALA A 74 -12.22 11.51 1.64
C ALA A 74 -12.82 10.58 2.71
N THR A 75 -13.04 9.28 2.45
CA THR A 75 -13.49 8.34 3.50
C THR A 75 -12.35 7.77 4.34
N VAL A 76 -11.09 7.98 3.92
CA VAL A 76 -9.92 7.51 4.65
C VAL A 76 -9.68 8.39 5.88
N GLU A 77 -9.95 7.85 7.05
CA GLU A 77 -9.73 8.53 8.35
C GLU A 77 -8.49 8.02 9.08
N THR A 78 -8.08 6.78 8.81
CA THR A 78 -6.93 6.12 9.41
C THR A 78 -6.09 5.42 8.35
N LEU A 79 -4.78 5.37 8.56
CA LEU A 79 -3.86 4.52 7.81
C LEU A 79 -3.03 3.72 8.80
N ASP A 80 -2.70 2.49 8.43
CA ASP A 80 -1.88 1.60 9.26
C ASP A 80 -0.60 1.28 8.50
N LEU A 81 0.54 1.48 9.17
CA LEU A 81 1.85 1.08 8.67
C LEU A 81 2.18 -0.27 9.30
N ASP A 82 2.13 -1.34 8.52
CA ASP A 82 2.45 -2.71 8.98
C ASP A 82 3.16 -3.46 7.85
N GLY A 83 4.20 -4.25 8.15
CA GLY A 83 4.82 -5.13 7.15
C GLY A 83 3.88 -6.26 6.69
N GLY A 84 2.83 -6.55 7.45
CA GLY A 84 1.86 -7.61 7.21
C GLY A 84 0.67 -7.22 6.33
N LEU A 85 0.63 -6.00 5.76
CA LEU A 85 -0.51 -5.56 4.95
C LEU A 85 -0.78 -6.48 3.75
N GLN A 86 -2.06 -6.72 3.46
CA GLN A 86 -2.48 -7.63 2.40
C GLN A 86 -1.99 -7.13 1.04
N VAL A 87 -2.05 -5.82 0.77
CA VAL A 87 -1.59 -5.20 -0.48
C VAL A 87 -0.13 -5.52 -0.78
N TYR A 88 0.73 -5.64 0.24
CA TYR A 88 2.14 -5.99 0.06
C TYR A 88 2.32 -7.43 -0.36
N GLN A 89 1.51 -8.36 0.17
CA GLN A 89 1.50 -9.76 -0.24
C GLN A 89 0.91 -9.94 -1.65
N GLU A 90 -0.02 -9.08 -2.05
CA GLU A 90 -0.53 -9.05 -3.42
C GLU A 90 0.50 -8.46 -4.41
N CYS A 91 1.39 -7.59 -3.94
CA CYS A 91 2.48 -7.03 -4.72
C CYS A 91 3.70 -7.96 -4.81
N SER A 92 4.10 -8.55 -3.68
CA SER A 92 5.24 -9.44 -3.52
C SER A 92 4.84 -10.62 -2.62
N PRO A 93 4.44 -11.77 -3.19
CA PRO A 93 3.85 -12.90 -2.45
C PRO A 93 4.74 -13.56 -1.39
N VAL A 94 6.03 -13.25 -1.36
CA VAL A 94 7.02 -13.86 -0.46
C VAL A 94 7.79 -12.82 0.34
N TRP A 95 7.38 -11.54 0.28
CA TRP A 95 8.00 -10.51 1.09
C TRP A 95 7.72 -10.76 2.57
N ASP A 96 8.77 -10.65 3.38
CA ASP A 96 8.77 -10.98 4.80
C ASP A 96 8.78 -9.75 5.72
N GLY A 97 8.83 -8.54 5.16
CA GLY A 97 8.83 -7.29 5.92
C GLY A 97 10.22 -6.79 6.32
N GLU A 98 11.32 -7.44 5.89
CA GLU A 98 12.66 -7.17 6.42
C GLU A 98 13.51 -6.16 5.61
N ASP A 99 12.96 -5.54 4.55
CA ASP A 99 13.66 -4.55 3.71
C ASP A 99 12.92 -3.22 3.52
N ASP A 100 13.52 -2.29 2.73
CA ASP A 100 13.00 -0.95 2.45
C ASP A 100 12.08 -0.87 1.22
N LEU A 101 11.59 -2.01 0.70
CA LEU A 101 10.83 -2.07 -0.54
C LEU A 101 9.55 -1.21 -0.48
N TYR A 102 8.89 -1.20 0.67
CA TYR A 102 7.63 -0.48 0.89
C TYR A 102 7.76 0.79 1.74
N ASP A 103 8.99 1.28 1.97
CA ASP A 103 9.22 2.55 2.62
C ASP A 103 8.56 3.69 1.85
N VAL A 104 7.72 4.46 2.53
CA VAL A 104 7.18 5.71 1.99
C VAL A 104 8.31 6.74 1.98
N ARG A 105 8.48 7.44 0.84
CA ARG A 105 9.55 8.43 0.64
C ARG A 105 9.02 9.86 0.59
N SER A 106 7.71 10.06 0.37
CA SER A 106 7.08 11.37 0.37
C SER A 106 5.73 11.37 1.08
N LEU A 107 5.50 12.43 1.86
CA LEU A 107 4.22 12.74 2.50
C LEU A 107 3.36 13.74 1.71
N ASP A 108 3.78 14.10 0.49
CA ASP A 108 3.03 15.05 -0.34
C ASP A 108 1.59 14.59 -0.63
N ASP A 109 1.36 13.28 -0.63
CA ASP A 109 0.06 12.66 -0.91
C ASP A 109 -0.92 12.78 0.27
N LEU A 110 -0.49 13.28 1.44
CA LEU A 110 -1.40 13.65 2.53
C LEU A 110 -2.44 14.70 2.09
N ASP A 111 -2.12 15.55 1.11
CA ASP A 111 -3.06 16.53 0.55
C ASP A 111 -4.27 15.86 -0.13
N LEU A 112 -4.16 14.57 -0.49
CA LEU A 112 -5.23 13.80 -1.11
C LEU A 112 -6.24 13.25 -0.10
N LEU A 113 -5.89 13.22 1.19
CA LEU A 113 -6.67 12.60 2.27
C LEU A 113 -7.17 13.66 3.26
N PRO A 114 -8.20 14.45 2.92
CA PRO A 114 -8.61 15.61 3.71
C PRO A 114 -9.15 15.28 5.10
N ASN A 115 -9.55 14.03 5.33
CA ASN A 115 -10.15 13.56 6.58
C ASN A 115 -9.25 12.59 7.36
N LEU A 116 -7.98 12.43 6.94
CA LEU A 116 -7.03 11.59 7.66
C LEU A 116 -6.73 12.20 9.04
N ARG A 117 -6.80 11.36 10.09
CA ARG A 117 -6.68 11.79 11.48
C ARG A 117 -5.71 10.97 12.31
N LEU A 118 -5.44 9.73 11.90
CA LEU A 118 -4.54 8.82 12.61
C LEU A 118 -3.70 8.05 11.60
N ILE A 119 -2.41 7.93 11.88
CA ILE A 119 -1.52 6.99 11.22
C ILE A 119 -0.92 6.10 12.29
N SER A 120 -1.25 4.83 12.26
CA SER A 120 -0.77 3.85 13.25
C SER A 120 0.54 3.19 12.79
N GLY A 121 1.39 2.76 13.72
CA GLY A 121 2.59 1.96 13.42
C GLY A 121 3.83 2.76 12.97
N VAL A 122 3.81 4.09 13.10
CA VAL A 122 4.93 4.98 12.74
C VAL A 122 6.19 4.64 13.55
N ASP A 123 6.03 4.37 14.85
CA ASP A 123 7.15 4.09 15.76
C ASP A 123 7.61 2.61 15.73
N ASP A 124 6.75 1.70 15.27
CA ASP A 124 6.97 0.25 15.39
C ASP A 124 7.60 -0.39 14.14
N CYS A 125 7.34 0.14 12.95
CA CYS A 125 7.59 -0.61 11.71
C CYS A 125 8.88 -0.28 10.96
N GLY A 126 9.66 0.72 11.37
CA GLY A 126 10.89 1.13 10.65
C GLY A 126 10.66 1.76 9.27
N MET A 127 9.51 1.49 8.63
CA MET A 127 8.98 2.11 7.41
C MET A 127 8.52 3.57 7.62
N GLY A 128 8.48 4.01 8.88
CA GLY A 128 8.05 5.34 9.31
C GLY A 128 9.05 6.47 9.04
N ALA A 129 10.20 6.21 8.40
CA ALA A 129 11.30 7.19 8.30
C ALA A 129 10.89 8.52 7.64
N ALA A 130 9.91 8.51 6.72
CA ALA A 130 9.35 9.73 6.13
C ALA A 130 8.21 10.35 6.94
N PHE A 131 7.59 9.61 7.86
CA PHE A 131 6.47 10.03 8.70
C PHE A 131 6.97 10.84 9.89
N ASP A 132 7.48 12.04 9.62
CA ASP A 132 7.89 12.99 10.64
C ASP A 132 6.68 13.41 11.52
N PRO A 133 6.68 13.12 12.83
CA PRO A 133 5.57 13.45 13.72
C PRO A 133 5.26 14.94 13.76
N ASP A 134 6.24 15.83 13.57
CA ASP A 134 6.01 17.27 13.55
C ASP A 134 5.20 17.69 12.30
N ILE A 135 5.46 17.05 11.15
CA ILE A 135 4.70 17.28 9.91
C ILE A 135 3.26 16.80 10.10
N LEU A 136 3.07 15.61 10.67
CA LEU A 136 1.75 15.02 10.91
C LEU A 136 0.95 15.86 11.91
N ALA A 137 1.57 16.24 13.03
CA ALA A 137 0.95 17.09 14.05
C ALA A 137 0.56 18.47 13.51
N SER A 138 1.37 19.07 12.62
CA SER A 138 1.03 20.34 11.97
C SER A 138 -0.24 20.28 11.12
N ARG A 139 -0.59 19.08 10.65
CA ARG A 139 -1.80 18.77 9.88
C ARG A 139 -2.95 18.22 10.73
N GLY A 140 -2.75 18.08 12.04
CA GLY A 140 -3.74 17.53 12.97
C GLY A 140 -3.91 16.01 12.88
N ILE A 141 -2.92 15.33 12.30
CA ILE A 141 -2.86 13.87 12.22
C ILE A 141 -2.11 13.36 13.44
N ALA A 142 -2.71 12.44 14.18
CA ALA A 142 -2.08 11.76 15.31
C ALA A 142 -1.26 10.55 14.84
N THR A 143 -0.27 10.18 15.63
CA THR A 143 0.47 8.91 15.56
C THR A 143 0.32 8.20 16.89
N ASP A 144 0.35 6.87 16.90
CA ASP A 144 0.30 6.04 18.11
C ASP A 144 1.66 5.47 18.53
#